data_AF-A0A414ST86-F1
#
_entry.id   AF-A0A414ST86-F1
#
_cell.length_a   1.000
_cell.length_b   1.000
_cell.length_c   1.000
_cell.angle_alpha   90.00
_cell.angle_beta   90.00
_cell.angle_gamma   90.00
#
_symmetry.space_group_name_H-M   'P 1'
#
loop_
_entity.id
_entity.type
_entity.pdbx_description
1 polymer ?
#
loop_
_entity_poly.entity_id
_entity_poly.type
_entity_poly.pdbx_seq_one_letter_code
_entity_poly.pdbx_strand_id
1 'polypeptide(L)'
;MANEIKINENVKTKVCKCCGRELPLSEFTLMYGKNHTNTCKECVNKKQRDSRKKSNYKKGLQQYLTDDSMHIKRQYKEINGNRILRKKVSGIKHCTRDEKFVKLFYYKDTWISNYGRCIVLEDGEYKLLKGNVNRQTGELVYTLRKEKYLKTSQTYVYKKKKVMAASLVIETFVVNYDMTNNIMIWHLNNDVKDLCYRHLYPVTEKQYKRLTELQEQSSEPLSEDVIMDVINAVEYKQDDWNPWYYRRSYEERGYIGMKQDYQEQSYLLWKNVIQRCYNKKIHVYKPEYKDKSVCEEWLNYANFKLWYDEHFISAKNNQIDLDKDLLVQGNTNYSPETCVFLVHYQNLMFEGKRGNCVYVNKDGTFSVDGKKNNSYKTYEEALEFVIVRQIEKIESIAEKCKGTIPMCAYEAMLNWDVRLAMCG
;
A
#
# COMPACT_ATOMS: atom_id res chain seq x y z
N MET A 1 22.09 -65.46 -26.25
CA MET A 1 23.08 -64.72 -25.43
C MET A 1 22.35 -63.58 -24.75
N ALA A 2 22.10 -63.75 -23.46
CA ALA A 2 21.36 -62.82 -22.62
C ALA A 2 22.21 -61.57 -22.36
N ASN A 3 21.60 -60.40 -22.52
CA ASN A 3 22.17 -59.11 -22.12
C ASN A 3 22.29 -59.09 -20.59
N GLU A 4 23.51 -59.22 -20.07
CA GLU A 4 23.80 -59.01 -18.66
C GLU A 4 23.61 -57.53 -18.31
N ILE A 5 22.49 -57.26 -17.63
CA ILE A 5 22.28 -56.03 -16.89
C ILE A 5 23.23 -56.06 -15.68
N LYS A 6 24.41 -55.44 -15.80
CA LYS A 6 25.25 -55.15 -14.64
C LYS A 6 24.62 -54.02 -13.83
N ILE A 7 23.82 -54.41 -12.83
CA ILE A 7 23.43 -53.55 -11.72
C ILE A 7 24.65 -53.43 -10.81
N ASN A 8 25.25 -52.23 -10.77
CA ASN A 8 26.22 -51.86 -9.75
C ASN A 8 25.46 -51.14 -8.61
N GLU A 9 25.71 -51.53 -7.36
CA GLU A 9 24.92 -51.15 -6.18
C GLU A 9 25.18 -49.72 -5.65
N ASN A 10 25.96 -48.86 -6.33
CA ASN A 10 26.33 -47.55 -5.78
C ASN A 10 25.93 -46.36 -6.67
N VAL A 11 24.65 -45.98 -6.61
CA VAL A 11 24.01 -44.83 -7.29
C VAL A 11 23.62 -45.12 -8.75
N LYS A 12 22.46 -45.76 -8.93
CA LYS A 12 21.82 -45.84 -10.27
C LYS A 12 21.40 -44.44 -10.71
N THR A 13 22.16 -43.87 -11.63
CA THR A 13 21.84 -42.65 -12.36
C THR A 13 21.13 -42.99 -13.68
N LYS A 14 20.43 -42.02 -14.24
CA LYS A 14 19.76 -42.09 -15.55
C LYS A 14 19.85 -40.74 -16.24
N VAL A 15 20.09 -40.74 -17.54
CA VAL A 15 20.11 -39.53 -18.35
C VAL A 15 18.67 -39.09 -18.68
N CYS A 16 18.33 -37.84 -18.37
CA CYS A 16 17.03 -37.28 -18.70
C CYS A 16 16.92 -36.98 -20.20
N LYS A 17 15.92 -37.56 -20.88
CA LYS A 17 15.65 -37.32 -22.31
C LYS A 17 15.34 -35.86 -22.65
N CYS A 18 14.91 -35.04 -21.69
CA CYS A 18 14.51 -33.66 -21.92
C CYS A 18 15.65 -32.65 -21.72
N CYS A 19 16.52 -32.83 -20.72
CA CYS A 19 17.59 -31.88 -20.41
C CYS A 19 19.00 -32.43 -20.59
N GLY A 20 19.16 -33.72 -20.92
CA GLY A 20 20.45 -34.36 -21.14
C GLY A 20 21.28 -34.60 -19.87
N ARG A 21 20.84 -34.13 -18.70
CA ARG A 21 21.55 -34.34 -17.43
C ARG A 21 21.45 -35.79 -16.96
N GLU A 22 22.56 -36.33 -16.47
CA GLU A 22 22.62 -37.58 -15.71
C GLU A 22 22.23 -37.29 -14.25
N LEU A 23 21.20 -37.97 -13.76
CA LEU A 23 20.59 -37.71 -12.43
C LEU A 23 20.29 -39.03 -11.71
N PRO A 24 20.26 -39.07 -10.37
CA PRO A 24 19.84 -40.26 -9.61
C PRO A 24 18.44 -40.74 -10.00
N LEU A 25 18.15 -42.03 -9.91
CA LEU A 25 16.81 -42.58 -10.19
C LEU A 25 15.69 -41.94 -9.34
N SER A 26 16.00 -41.44 -8.14
CA SER A 26 15.04 -40.69 -7.29
C SER A 26 14.47 -39.44 -7.97
N GLU A 27 15.19 -38.87 -8.95
CA GLU A 27 14.76 -37.72 -9.75
C GLU A 27 13.81 -38.10 -10.88
N PHE A 28 13.41 -39.36 -11.00
CA PHE A 28 12.45 -39.86 -12.00
C PHE A 28 11.23 -40.46 -11.29
N THR A 29 10.07 -40.40 -11.94
CA THR A 29 8.84 -40.97 -11.37
C THR A 29 8.85 -42.48 -11.61
N LEU A 30 8.53 -43.26 -10.59
CA LEU A 30 8.37 -44.70 -10.71
C LEU A 30 7.04 -45.01 -11.42
N MET A 31 7.13 -45.72 -12.53
CA MET A 31 6.00 -46.30 -13.27
C MET A 31 5.74 -47.71 -12.75
N TYR A 32 4.53 -48.22 -12.97
CA TYR A 32 4.15 -49.60 -12.64
C TYR A 32 5.18 -50.59 -13.20
N GLY A 33 5.63 -51.55 -12.37
CA GLY A 33 6.59 -52.58 -12.78
C GLY A 33 8.08 -52.23 -12.60
N LYS A 34 8.44 -51.35 -11.65
CA LYS A 34 9.83 -50.95 -11.31
C LYS A 34 10.57 -50.10 -12.35
N ASN A 35 9.89 -49.62 -13.40
CA ASN A 35 10.48 -48.78 -14.43
C ASN A 35 10.40 -47.30 -14.06
N HIS A 36 11.44 -46.52 -14.30
CA HIS A 36 11.43 -45.07 -14.07
C HIS A 36 11.13 -44.31 -15.37
N THR A 37 10.45 -43.16 -15.29
CA THR A 37 10.21 -42.28 -16.45
C THR A 37 11.50 -41.92 -17.19
N ASN A 38 11.39 -41.55 -18.47
CA ASN A 38 12.54 -41.12 -19.28
C ASN A 38 12.86 -39.63 -19.14
N THR A 39 12.00 -38.88 -18.47
CA THR A 39 12.17 -37.45 -18.17
C THR A 39 12.18 -37.27 -16.67
N CYS A 40 13.14 -36.51 -16.15
CA CYS A 40 13.23 -36.23 -14.72
C CYS A 40 12.03 -35.39 -14.24
N LYS A 41 11.71 -35.51 -12.95
CA LYS A 41 10.64 -34.81 -12.25
C LYS A 41 10.72 -33.30 -12.48
N GLU A 42 11.92 -32.72 -12.45
CA GLU A 42 12.12 -31.29 -12.71
C GLU A 42 11.64 -30.87 -14.11
N CYS A 43 12.00 -31.64 -15.15
CA CYS A 43 11.59 -31.35 -16.53
C CYS A 43 10.08 -31.59 -16.73
N VAL A 44 9.51 -32.64 -16.14
CA VAL A 44 8.06 -32.87 -16.14
C VAL A 44 7.33 -31.71 -15.46
N ASN A 45 7.79 -31.31 -14.27
CA ASN A 45 7.23 -30.19 -13.51
C ASN A 45 7.35 -28.87 -14.28
N LYS A 46 8.47 -28.62 -14.98
CA LYS A 46 8.63 -27.46 -15.86
C LYS A 46 7.59 -27.46 -16.97
N LYS A 47 7.45 -28.56 -17.71
CA LYS A 47 6.42 -28.70 -18.78
C LYS A 47 5.00 -28.49 -18.24
N GLN A 48 4.67 -29.07 -17.08
CA GLN A 48 3.36 -28.87 -16.46
C GLN A 48 3.13 -27.41 -16.04
N ARG A 49 4.13 -26.76 -15.42
CA ARG A 49 4.06 -25.33 -15.08
C ARG A 49 3.84 -24.46 -16.31
N ASP A 50 4.54 -24.73 -17.40
CA ASP A 50 4.42 -23.95 -18.63
C ASP A 50 3.06 -24.16 -19.31
N SER A 51 2.54 -25.40 -19.31
CA SER A 51 1.18 -25.70 -19.77
C SER A 51 0.12 -24.97 -18.92
N ARG A 52 0.24 -25.01 -17.59
CA ARG A 52 -0.65 -24.27 -16.67
C ARG A 52 -0.59 -22.77 -16.92
N LYS A 53 0.60 -22.18 -17.12
CA LYS A 53 0.75 -20.76 -17.43
C LYS A 53 0.01 -20.37 -18.71
N LYS A 54 0.15 -21.16 -19.79
CA LYS A 54 -0.57 -20.91 -21.05
C LYS A 54 -2.10 -21.00 -20.87
N SER A 55 -2.56 -22.02 -20.16
CA SER A 55 -3.99 -22.20 -19.84
C SER A 55 -4.54 -21.04 -19.01
N ASN A 56 -3.80 -20.65 -17.96
CA ASN A 56 -4.13 -19.53 -17.09
C ASN A 56 -4.19 -18.22 -17.85
N TYR A 57 -3.21 -17.95 -18.72
CA TYR A 57 -3.21 -16.76 -19.57
C TYR A 57 -4.47 -16.73 -20.44
N LYS A 58 -4.78 -17.82 -21.16
CA LYS A 58 -5.98 -17.89 -22.02
C LYS A 58 -7.27 -17.65 -21.23
N LYS A 59 -7.42 -18.27 -20.06
CA LYS A 59 -8.58 -18.08 -19.19
C LYS A 59 -8.68 -16.64 -18.67
N GLY A 60 -7.55 -16.08 -18.24
CA GLY A 60 -7.48 -14.71 -17.76
C GLY A 60 -7.84 -13.71 -18.84
N LEU A 61 -7.33 -13.90 -20.06
CA LEU A 61 -7.62 -13.04 -21.20
C LEU A 61 -9.10 -13.08 -21.56
N GLN A 62 -9.69 -14.28 -21.66
CA GLN A 62 -11.12 -14.42 -21.92
C GLN A 62 -11.96 -13.69 -20.86
N GLN A 63 -11.59 -13.81 -19.59
CA GLN A 63 -12.28 -13.13 -18.51
C GLN A 63 -12.13 -11.60 -18.62
N TYR A 64 -10.91 -11.10 -18.83
CA TYR A 64 -10.65 -9.67 -18.99
C TYR A 64 -11.51 -9.05 -20.11
N LEU A 65 -11.60 -9.73 -21.26
CA LEU A 65 -12.37 -9.25 -22.41
C LEU A 65 -13.89 -9.33 -22.23
N THR A 66 -14.40 -10.02 -21.21
CA THR A 66 -15.85 -10.22 -21.01
C THR A 66 -16.37 -9.63 -19.70
N ASP A 67 -15.49 -9.29 -18.76
CA ASP A 67 -15.80 -8.78 -17.44
C ASP A 67 -15.26 -7.36 -17.28
N ASP A 68 -16.08 -6.36 -17.61
CA ASP A 68 -15.75 -4.94 -17.49
C ASP A 68 -15.36 -4.52 -16.06
N SER A 69 -15.67 -5.33 -15.04
CA SER A 69 -15.20 -5.06 -13.67
C SER A 69 -13.68 -5.25 -13.51
N MET A 70 -13.03 -5.93 -14.45
CA MET A 70 -11.57 -6.05 -14.53
C MET A 70 -10.91 -4.84 -15.22
N HIS A 71 -11.68 -4.01 -15.90
CA HIS A 71 -11.16 -2.79 -16.52
C HIS A 71 -10.89 -1.71 -15.47
N ILE A 72 -9.80 -0.98 -15.70
CA ILE A 72 -9.44 0.19 -14.91
C ILE A 72 -10.48 1.28 -15.19
N LYS A 73 -10.95 1.93 -14.13
CA LYS A 73 -11.89 3.06 -14.20
C LYS A 73 -11.20 4.32 -13.72
N ARG A 74 -11.53 5.46 -14.31
CA ARG A 74 -11.02 6.75 -13.81
C ARG A 74 -11.57 6.99 -12.41
N GLN A 75 -10.66 7.15 -11.43
CA GLN A 75 -11.02 7.43 -10.04
C GLN A 75 -10.01 8.35 -9.36
N TYR A 76 -10.48 9.05 -8.34
CA TYR A 76 -9.70 9.98 -7.54
C TYR A 76 -9.74 9.59 -6.07
N LYS A 77 -8.66 9.87 -5.36
CA LYS A 77 -8.56 9.54 -3.94
C LYS A 77 -9.47 10.42 -3.10
N GLU A 78 -10.10 9.83 -2.10
CA GLU A 78 -10.77 10.60 -1.05
C GLU A 78 -9.71 11.18 -0.11
N ILE A 79 -9.77 12.49 0.12
CA ILE A 79 -8.80 13.20 0.94
C ILE A 79 -9.38 13.45 2.33
N ASN A 80 -8.72 12.89 3.35
CA ASN A 80 -9.04 13.19 4.74
C ASN A 80 -8.91 14.70 5.01
N GLY A 81 -9.96 15.32 5.54
CA GLY A 81 -10.03 16.75 5.83
C GLY A 81 -8.93 17.26 6.77
N ASN A 82 -8.44 16.42 7.69
CA ASN A 82 -7.37 16.77 8.63
C ASN A 82 -6.01 16.96 7.93
N ARG A 83 -5.85 16.43 6.71
CA ARG A 83 -4.64 16.64 5.90
C ARG A 83 -4.69 17.92 5.08
N ILE A 84 -5.84 18.61 5.01
CA ILE A 84 -6.01 19.80 4.15
C ILE A 84 -5.51 21.05 4.88
N LEU A 85 -4.52 21.72 4.31
CA LEU A 85 -4.06 23.01 4.79
C LEU A 85 -5.06 24.10 4.41
N ARG A 86 -5.70 24.70 5.42
CA ARG A 86 -6.69 25.76 5.20
C ARG A 86 -6.00 27.07 4.84
N LYS A 87 -6.53 27.79 3.85
CA LYS A 87 -6.09 29.13 3.44
C LYS A 87 -5.90 30.11 4.63
N LYS A 88 -6.81 30.07 5.60
CA LYS A 88 -6.75 30.93 6.80
C LYS A 88 -5.53 30.66 7.69
N VAL A 89 -4.95 29.46 7.61
CA VAL A 89 -3.77 29.04 8.38
C VAL A 89 -2.50 29.43 7.64
N SER A 90 -2.44 29.18 6.32
CA SER A 90 -1.23 29.44 5.54
C SER A 90 -1.09 30.87 5.02
N GLY A 91 -2.19 31.61 4.89
CA GLY A 91 -2.22 32.92 4.22
C GLY A 91 -2.01 32.86 2.70
N ILE A 92 -1.73 31.68 2.13
CA ILE A 92 -1.38 31.54 0.71
C ILE A 92 -2.64 31.54 -0.15
N LYS A 93 -2.67 32.43 -1.15
CA LYS A 93 -3.78 32.53 -2.10
C LYS A 93 -3.85 31.29 -3.00
N HIS A 94 -5.05 30.75 -3.12
CA HIS A 94 -5.34 29.66 -4.05
C HIS A 94 -5.39 30.17 -5.49
N CYS A 95 -4.95 29.36 -6.46
CA CYS A 95 -5.03 29.69 -7.88
C CYS A 95 -6.44 29.47 -8.44
N THR A 96 -7.21 28.56 -7.84
CA THR A 96 -8.61 28.28 -8.20
C THR A 96 -9.48 28.16 -6.94
N ARG A 97 -10.80 28.09 -7.11
CA ARG A 97 -11.75 27.87 -6.00
C ARG A 97 -11.63 26.47 -5.38
N ASP A 98 -11.33 25.46 -6.19
CA ASP A 98 -11.26 24.05 -5.80
C ASP A 98 -9.85 23.59 -5.42
N GLU A 99 -8.85 24.47 -5.44
CA GLU A 99 -7.49 24.12 -5.02
C GLU A 99 -7.45 23.71 -3.54
N LYS A 100 -6.84 22.55 -3.28
CA LYS A 100 -6.63 21.98 -1.94
C LYS A 100 -5.18 21.56 -1.79
N PHE A 101 -4.51 22.08 -0.77
CA PHE A 101 -3.17 21.67 -0.36
C PHE A 101 -3.25 20.53 0.65
N VAL A 102 -2.65 19.39 0.35
CA VAL A 102 -2.75 18.15 1.16
C VAL A 102 -1.38 17.79 1.74
N LYS A 103 -1.33 17.52 3.06
CA LYS A 103 -0.10 17.19 3.80
C LYS A 103 0.50 15.89 3.28
N LEU A 104 1.80 15.90 2.99
CA LEU A 104 2.57 14.71 2.62
C LEU A 104 3.21 14.09 3.87
N PHE A 105 2.74 12.93 4.32
CA PHE A 105 3.14 12.37 5.63
C PHE A 105 4.65 12.14 5.80
N TYR A 106 5.32 11.66 4.76
CA TYR A 106 6.73 11.30 4.81
C TYR A 106 7.65 12.40 4.26
N TYR A 107 7.12 13.61 4.07
CA TYR A 107 7.91 14.79 3.71
C TYR A 107 7.83 15.79 4.84
N LYS A 108 8.97 16.41 5.15
CA LYS A 108 9.04 17.37 6.25
C LYS A 108 8.15 18.57 5.94
N ASP A 109 7.11 18.75 6.75
CA ASP A 109 6.23 19.93 6.74
C ASP A 109 5.87 20.42 5.33
N THR A 110 5.42 19.50 4.47
CA THR A 110 5.17 19.77 3.05
C THR A 110 3.73 19.45 2.65
N TRP A 111 3.15 20.29 1.79
CA TRP A 111 1.84 20.11 1.18
C TRP A 111 1.92 20.27 -0.34
N ILE A 112 1.23 19.40 -1.07
CA ILE A 112 1.05 19.52 -2.53
C ILE A 112 -0.42 19.84 -2.84
N SER A 113 -0.66 20.72 -3.81
CA SER A 113 -2.01 20.99 -4.31
C SER A 113 -2.40 20.08 -5.46
N ASN A 114 -3.70 19.95 -5.70
CA ASN A 114 -4.27 19.25 -6.85
C ASN A 114 -4.00 19.97 -8.20
N TYR A 115 -3.21 21.05 -8.19
CA TYR A 115 -2.68 21.79 -9.34
C TYR A 115 -1.14 21.82 -9.36
N GLY A 116 -0.48 20.93 -8.61
CA GLY A 116 0.97 20.79 -8.60
C GLY A 116 1.74 21.89 -7.89
N ARG A 117 1.08 22.79 -7.14
CA ARG A 117 1.75 23.82 -6.33
C ARG A 117 2.16 23.24 -4.99
N CYS A 118 3.39 23.52 -4.56
CA CYS A 118 3.94 22.97 -3.32
C CYS A 118 4.15 24.07 -2.26
N ILE A 119 3.75 23.78 -1.02
CA ILE A 119 3.97 24.63 0.16
C ILE A 119 4.85 23.87 1.13
N VAL A 120 5.78 24.57 1.77
CA VAL A 120 6.54 24.08 2.92
C VAL A 120 6.34 25.02 4.11
N LEU A 121 6.41 24.48 5.33
CA LEU A 121 6.53 25.29 6.55
C LEU A 121 8.01 25.28 6.96
N GLU A 122 8.65 26.45 6.89
CA GLU A 122 10.05 26.62 7.27
C GLU A 122 10.16 27.83 8.20
N ASP A 123 10.84 27.66 9.33
CA ASP A 123 11.04 28.71 10.35
C ASP A 123 9.73 29.31 10.87
N GLY A 124 8.68 28.49 10.97
CA GLY A 124 7.35 28.92 11.43
C GLY A 124 6.49 29.59 10.37
N GLU A 125 7.00 29.76 9.15
CA GLU A 125 6.29 30.43 8.05
C GLU A 125 5.95 29.49 6.89
N TYR A 126 4.71 29.57 6.39
CA TYR A 126 4.29 28.84 5.20
C TYR A 126 4.81 29.54 3.94
N LYS A 127 5.58 28.83 3.11
CA LYS A 127 6.20 29.34 1.90
C LYS A 127 5.76 28.54 0.68
N LEU A 128 5.27 29.25 -0.34
CA LEU A 128 4.96 28.66 -1.65
C LEU A 128 6.26 28.45 -2.43
N LEU A 129 6.57 27.21 -2.80
CA LEU A 129 7.77 26.88 -3.55
C LEU A 129 7.59 27.13 -5.05
N LYS A 130 8.59 27.76 -5.66
CA LYS A 130 8.66 27.97 -7.13
C LYS A 130 9.01 26.69 -7.89
N GLY A 131 9.81 25.80 -7.30
CA GLY A 131 10.36 24.63 -8.00
C GLY A 131 11.37 25.00 -9.10
N ASN A 132 11.87 24.00 -9.82
CA ASN A 132 12.74 24.16 -10.99
C ASN A 132 12.15 23.39 -12.17
N VAL A 133 12.31 23.92 -13.38
CA VAL A 133 11.90 23.21 -14.60
C VAL A 133 13.05 22.34 -15.09
N ASN A 134 12.78 21.05 -15.33
CA ASN A 134 13.73 20.16 -16.00
C ASN A 134 13.91 20.65 -17.45
N ARG A 135 15.14 20.97 -17.84
CA ARG A 135 15.42 21.53 -19.18
C ARG A 135 15.16 20.56 -20.33
N GLN A 136 15.24 19.25 -20.07
CA GLN A 136 15.04 18.22 -21.10
C GLN A 136 13.56 17.89 -21.29
N THR A 137 12.81 17.78 -20.18
CA THR A 137 11.42 17.31 -20.21
C THR A 137 10.39 18.43 -20.06
N GLY A 138 10.80 19.63 -19.61
CA GLY A 138 9.89 20.74 -19.30
C GLY A 138 9.11 20.56 -17.98
N GLU A 139 9.31 19.45 -17.27
CA GLU A 139 8.55 19.11 -16.06
C GLU A 139 8.98 19.95 -14.85
N LEU A 140 8.01 20.30 -14.01
CA LEU A 140 8.26 20.97 -12.73
C LEU A 140 8.80 19.97 -11.70
N VAL A 141 9.95 20.31 -11.11
CA VAL A 141 10.66 19.49 -10.11
C VAL A 141 10.86 20.28 -8.82
N TYR A 142 10.48 19.68 -7.71
CA TYR A 142 10.76 20.18 -6.37
C TYR A 142 11.94 19.44 -5.74
N THR A 143 12.71 20.15 -4.91
CA THR A 143 13.70 19.53 -4.01
C THR A 143 13.15 19.61 -2.59
N LEU A 144 12.64 18.48 -2.09
CA LEU A 144 11.97 18.39 -0.80
C LEU A 144 12.78 17.54 0.17
N ARG A 145 12.39 17.54 1.45
CA ARG A 145 13.00 16.71 2.49
C ARG A 145 12.12 15.49 2.75
N LYS A 146 12.45 14.34 2.17
CA LYS A 146 11.73 13.06 2.40
C LYS A 146 12.37 12.32 3.57
N GLU A 147 11.54 11.77 4.43
CA GLU A 147 11.95 10.93 5.54
C GLU A 147 12.58 9.63 5.00
N LYS A 148 13.64 9.17 5.66
CA LYS A 148 14.34 7.94 5.32
C LYS A 148 14.86 7.28 6.59
N TYR A 149 14.58 6.00 6.74
CA TYR A 149 15.16 5.20 7.82
C TYR A 149 16.62 4.84 7.54
N LEU A 150 17.49 5.05 8.53
CA LEU A 150 18.89 4.65 8.49
C LEU A 150 19.09 3.40 9.34
N LYS A 151 19.41 2.28 8.70
CA LYS A 151 19.67 1.00 9.40
C LYS A 151 20.84 1.08 10.39
N THR A 152 21.83 1.94 10.13
CA THR A 152 23.03 2.10 10.96
C THR A 152 22.72 2.74 12.30
N SER A 153 21.93 3.80 12.33
CA SER A 153 21.52 4.49 13.56
C SER A 153 20.19 4.01 14.10
N GLN A 154 19.46 3.19 13.34
CA GLN A 154 18.08 2.76 13.64
C GLN A 154 17.12 3.93 13.85
N THR A 155 17.31 4.99 13.06
CA THR A 155 16.51 6.21 13.16
C THR A 155 16.11 6.75 11.80
N TYR A 156 14.98 7.45 11.77
CA TYR A 156 14.52 8.24 10.65
C TYR A 156 15.24 9.58 10.61
N VAL A 157 15.65 9.97 9.41
CA VAL A 157 16.21 11.29 9.12
C VAL A 157 15.58 11.84 7.86
N TYR A 158 15.54 13.15 7.74
CA TYR A 158 15.15 13.80 6.50
C TYR A 158 16.32 13.93 5.54
N LYS A 159 16.14 13.49 4.29
CA LYS A 159 17.11 13.66 3.19
C LYS A 159 16.49 14.47 2.06
N LYS A 160 17.31 15.30 1.41
CA LYS A 160 16.88 16.01 0.19
C LYS A 160 16.57 14.98 -0.90
N LYS A 161 15.40 15.10 -1.53
CA LYS A 161 14.94 14.30 -2.65
C LYS A 161 14.38 15.22 -3.74
N LYS A 162 14.84 15.05 -4.97
CA LYS A 162 14.21 15.66 -6.14
C LYS A 162 12.98 14.83 -6.51
N VAL A 163 11.85 15.49 -6.76
CA VAL A 163 10.59 14.83 -7.12
C VAL A 163 9.82 15.70 -8.10
N MET A 164 9.19 15.06 -9.08
CA MET A 164 8.35 15.74 -10.07
C MET A 164 7.01 16.14 -9.44
N ALA A 165 6.54 17.34 -9.76
CA ALA A 165 5.27 17.84 -9.25
C ALA A 165 4.10 16.94 -9.70
N ALA A 166 4.10 16.50 -10.97
CA ALA A 166 3.09 15.58 -11.50
C ALA A 166 3.04 14.26 -10.71
N SER A 167 4.18 13.67 -10.33
CA SER A 167 4.21 12.47 -9.50
C SER A 167 3.59 12.69 -8.13
N LEU A 168 3.89 13.81 -7.47
CA LEU A 168 3.25 14.14 -6.18
C LEU A 168 1.74 14.30 -6.31
N VAL A 169 1.28 14.89 -7.41
CA VAL A 169 -0.15 15.07 -7.69
C VAL A 169 -0.82 13.71 -7.92
N ILE A 170 -0.25 12.85 -8.76
CA ILE A 170 -0.75 11.50 -8.99
C ILE A 170 -0.82 10.72 -7.67
N GLU A 171 0.29 10.65 -6.94
CA GLU A 171 0.40 9.93 -5.67
C GLU A 171 -0.64 10.41 -4.64
N THR A 172 -1.02 11.70 -4.67
CA THR A 172 -1.91 12.29 -3.68
C THR A 172 -3.39 12.26 -4.07
N PHE A 173 -3.71 12.40 -5.36
CA PHE A 173 -5.09 12.69 -5.80
C PHE A 173 -5.69 11.68 -6.77
N VAL A 174 -4.89 10.86 -7.45
CA VAL A 174 -5.36 9.93 -8.49
C VAL A 174 -5.19 8.49 -8.01
N VAL A 175 -6.20 7.64 -8.25
CA VAL A 175 -6.09 6.20 -7.98
C VAL A 175 -5.24 5.57 -9.08
N ASN A 176 -4.07 5.06 -8.75
CA ASN A 176 -3.19 4.34 -9.66
C ASN A 176 -3.28 2.82 -9.43
N TYR A 177 -3.98 2.12 -10.31
CA TYR A 177 -4.24 0.69 -10.19
C TYR A 177 -3.01 -0.19 -10.39
N ASP A 178 -1.94 0.32 -11.02
CA ASP A 178 -0.73 -0.45 -11.32
C ASP A 178 0.51 0.44 -11.24
N MET A 179 0.90 0.81 -10.01
CA MET A 179 2.04 1.68 -9.74
C MET A 179 3.37 1.08 -10.18
N THR A 180 3.45 -0.24 -10.33
CA THR A 180 4.67 -0.94 -10.78
C THR A 180 4.94 -0.67 -12.25
N ASN A 181 3.89 -0.67 -13.09
CA ASN A 181 4.04 -0.58 -14.54
C ASN A 181 3.68 0.80 -15.11
N ASN A 182 2.89 1.59 -14.38
CA ASN A 182 2.56 2.96 -14.75
C ASN A 182 3.70 3.92 -14.39
N ILE A 183 4.80 3.80 -15.13
CA ILE A 183 6.04 4.54 -14.92
C ILE A 183 6.08 5.90 -15.63
N MET A 184 5.10 6.18 -16.50
CA MET A 184 4.94 7.46 -17.21
C MET A 184 3.69 8.19 -16.72
N ILE A 185 3.69 9.52 -16.86
CA ILE A 185 2.50 10.35 -16.63
C ILE A 185 2.18 11.04 -17.94
N TRP A 186 1.06 10.66 -18.57
CA TRP A 186 0.55 11.35 -19.74
C TRP A 186 -0.28 12.57 -19.31
N HIS A 187 -0.03 13.70 -19.95
CA HIS A 187 -0.73 14.95 -19.72
C HIS A 187 -1.72 15.19 -20.84
N LEU A 188 -2.94 15.60 -20.51
CA LEU A 188 -3.92 16.04 -21.51
C LEU A 188 -3.30 17.13 -22.40
N ASN A 189 -3.57 17.08 -23.71
CA ASN A 189 -2.95 17.96 -24.72
C ASN A 189 -1.42 17.89 -24.80
N ASN A 190 -0.78 16.86 -24.21
CA ASN A 190 0.67 16.79 -24.05
C ASN A 190 1.26 18.02 -23.32
N ASP A 191 0.46 18.72 -22.49
CA ASP A 191 0.92 19.90 -21.76
C ASP A 191 1.53 19.54 -20.41
N VAL A 192 2.85 19.37 -20.38
CA VAL A 192 3.63 19.06 -19.17
C VAL A 192 3.53 20.14 -18.08
N LYS A 193 3.04 21.35 -18.39
CA LYS A 193 2.85 22.43 -17.41
C LYS A 193 1.49 22.37 -16.74
N ASP A 194 0.52 21.69 -17.35
CA ASP A 194 -0.77 21.45 -16.75
C ASP A 194 -0.66 20.32 -15.71
N LEU A 195 -0.71 20.72 -14.45
CA LEU A 195 -0.59 19.84 -13.29
C LEU A 195 -1.92 19.65 -12.56
N CYS A 196 -3.04 20.00 -13.22
CA CYS A 196 -4.37 19.66 -12.72
C CYS A 196 -4.49 18.14 -12.64
N TYR A 197 -4.76 17.60 -11.45
CA TYR A 197 -4.87 16.16 -11.22
C TYR A 197 -5.86 15.45 -12.17
N ARG A 198 -6.87 16.17 -12.68
CA ARG A 198 -7.85 15.64 -13.65
C ARG A 198 -7.27 15.44 -15.04
N HIS A 199 -6.18 16.12 -15.37
CA HIS A 199 -5.53 16.09 -16.68
C HIS A 199 -4.29 15.19 -16.70
N LEU A 200 -3.97 14.54 -15.57
CA LEU A 200 -2.83 13.63 -15.43
C LEU A 200 -3.30 12.17 -15.45
N TYR A 201 -2.57 11.33 -16.19
CA TYR A 201 -2.86 9.90 -16.35
C TYR A 201 -1.59 9.08 -16.10
N PRO A 202 -1.51 8.30 -15.01
CA PRO A 202 -0.42 7.36 -14.83
C PRO A 202 -0.61 6.19 -15.81
N VAL A 203 0.38 5.95 -16.66
CA VAL A 203 0.27 5.00 -17.77
C VAL A 203 1.58 4.25 -18.00
N THR A 204 1.49 3.12 -18.70
CA THR A 204 2.67 2.40 -19.21
C THR A 204 3.35 3.19 -20.33
N GLU A 205 4.58 2.81 -20.67
CA GLU A 205 5.30 3.44 -21.80
C GLU A 205 4.55 3.27 -23.14
N LYS A 206 3.94 2.11 -23.39
CA LYS A 206 3.18 1.86 -24.63
C LYS A 206 1.92 2.70 -24.70
N GLN A 207 1.19 2.80 -23.59
CA GLN A 207 0.01 3.66 -23.48
C GLN A 207 0.40 5.13 -23.68
N TYR A 208 1.48 5.60 -23.05
CA TYR A 208 1.98 6.96 -23.23
C TYR A 208 2.25 7.29 -24.71
N LYS A 209 2.96 6.39 -25.42
CA LYS A 209 3.25 6.56 -26.86
C LYS A 209 1.95 6.65 -27.66
N ARG A 210 1.01 5.72 -27.41
CA ARG A 210 -0.26 5.71 -28.14
C ARG A 210 -1.11 6.96 -27.90
N LEU A 211 -1.22 7.40 -26.65
CA LEU A 211 -1.99 8.60 -26.30
C LEU A 211 -1.36 9.85 -26.92
N THR A 212 -0.03 9.95 -26.90
CA THR A 212 0.71 11.04 -27.56
C THR A 212 0.39 11.08 -29.06
N GLU A 213 0.50 9.95 -29.77
CA GLU A 213 0.18 9.84 -31.20
C GLU A 213 -1.27 10.24 -31.51
N LEU A 214 -2.23 9.78 -30.70
CA LEU A 214 -3.64 10.11 -30.87
C LEU A 214 -3.89 11.61 -30.66
N GLN A 215 -3.24 12.20 -29.66
CA GLN A 215 -3.39 13.62 -29.36
C GLN A 215 -2.75 14.50 -30.45
N GLU A 216 -1.63 14.08 -31.04
CA GLU A 216 -0.99 14.78 -32.16
C GLU A 216 -1.84 14.76 -33.44
N GLN A 217 -2.69 13.74 -33.61
CA GLN A 217 -3.63 13.61 -34.73
C GLN A 217 -4.96 14.33 -34.50
N SER A 218 -5.19 14.84 -33.29
CA SER A 218 -6.44 15.49 -32.90
C SER A 218 -6.23 17.00 -32.73
N SER A 219 -7.15 17.81 -33.25
CA SER A 219 -7.20 19.25 -32.98
C SER A 219 -7.80 19.58 -31.61
N GLU A 220 -8.54 18.64 -31.03
CA GLU A 220 -9.21 18.78 -29.73
C GLU A 220 -8.54 17.88 -28.67
N PRO A 221 -8.70 18.19 -27.38
CA PRO A 221 -8.28 17.31 -26.30
C PRO A 221 -8.93 15.92 -26.42
N LEU A 222 -8.15 14.87 -26.18
CA LEU A 222 -8.72 13.51 -26.15
C LEU A 222 -9.80 13.40 -25.06
N SER A 223 -10.94 12.83 -25.40
CA SER A 223 -12.00 12.52 -24.43
C SER A 223 -11.53 11.45 -23.42
N GLU A 224 -12.11 11.47 -22.22
CA GLU A 224 -11.78 10.48 -21.18
C GLU A 224 -12.04 9.05 -21.66
N ASP A 225 -13.12 8.80 -22.40
CA ASP A 225 -13.45 7.48 -22.94
C ASP A 225 -12.34 6.94 -23.85
N VAL A 226 -11.85 7.76 -24.79
CA VAL A 226 -10.71 7.39 -25.67
C VAL A 226 -9.45 7.09 -24.87
N ILE A 227 -9.17 7.88 -23.83
CA ILE A 227 -8.00 7.66 -22.98
C ILE A 227 -8.13 6.34 -22.22
N MET A 228 -9.31 6.07 -21.66
CA MET A 228 -9.60 4.85 -20.90
C MET A 228 -9.64 3.60 -21.79
N ASP A 229 -10.08 3.72 -23.05
CA ASP A 229 -10.00 2.65 -24.04
C ASP A 229 -8.54 2.24 -24.29
N VAL A 230 -7.64 3.21 -24.51
CA VAL A 230 -6.20 2.93 -24.66
C VAL A 230 -5.61 2.32 -23.38
N ILE A 231 -5.98 2.84 -22.21
CA ILE A 231 -5.50 2.30 -20.93
C ILE A 231 -5.95 0.86 -20.73
N ASN A 232 -7.15 0.49 -21.18
CA ASN A 232 -7.69 -0.86 -21.02
C ASN A 232 -7.35 -1.81 -22.17
N ALA A 233 -6.92 -1.32 -23.34
CA ALA A 233 -6.56 -2.18 -24.46
C ALA A 233 -5.39 -3.11 -24.13
N VAL A 234 -5.50 -4.37 -24.56
CA VAL A 234 -4.53 -5.44 -24.24
C VAL A 234 -3.18 -5.17 -24.92
N GLU A 235 -3.20 -4.62 -26.12
CA GLU A 235 -2.02 -4.32 -26.94
C GLU A 235 -1.08 -3.28 -26.30
N TYR A 236 -1.61 -2.41 -25.43
CA TYR A 236 -0.83 -1.36 -24.77
C TYR A 236 -0.42 -1.70 -23.33
N LYS A 237 -0.70 -2.93 -22.86
CA LYS A 237 -0.17 -3.43 -21.59
C LYS A 237 1.34 -3.71 -21.69
N GLN A 238 2.00 -3.76 -20.53
CA GLN A 238 3.42 -4.08 -20.44
C GLN A 238 3.74 -5.48 -20.99
N ASP A 239 4.99 -5.73 -21.38
CA ASP A 239 5.38 -6.95 -22.11
C ASP A 239 5.13 -8.27 -21.33
N ASP A 240 5.30 -8.25 -20.02
CA ASP A 240 5.07 -9.39 -19.15
C ASP A 240 3.64 -9.41 -18.55
N TRP A 241 2.74 -8.56 -19.07
CA TRP A 241 1.37 -8.49 -18.59
C TRP A 241 0.67 -9.84 -18.74
N ASN A 242 0.08 -10.28 -17.63
CA ASN A 242 -0.67 -11.52 -17.59
C ASN A 242 -2.02 -11.28 -16.89
N PRO A 243 -3.14 -11.32 -17.63
CA PRO A 243 -4.46 -11.03 -17.08
C PRO A 243 -4.86 -11.97 -15.95
N TRP A 244 -4.24 -13.15 -15.87
CA TRP A 244 -4.46 -14.09 -14.76
C TRP A 244 -4.23 -13.45 -13.39
N TYR A 245 -3.27 -12.52 -13.27
CA TYR A 245 -2.92 -11.85 -12.01
C TYR A 245 -3.81 -10.65 -11.68
N TYR A 246 -4.59 -10.14 -12.64
CA TYR A 246 -5.49 -9.00 -12.47
C TYR A 246 -6.92 -9.41 -12.13
N ARG A 247 -7.19 -10.72 -12.03
CA ARG A 247 -8.49 -11.24 -11.63
C ARG A 247 -8.71 -11.02 -10.13
N ARG A 248 -9.90 -10.55 -9.78
CA ARG A 248 -10.37 -10.31 -8.40
C ARG A 248 -10.59 -11.64 -7.67
N SER A 249 -9.52 -12.36 -7.38
CA SER A 249 -9.56 -13.73 -6.84
C SER A 249 -9.59 -13.79 -5.31
N TYR A 250 -9.35 -12.69 -4.61
CA TYR A 250 -9.32 -12.64 -3.14
C TYR A 250 -10.54 -11.89 -2.61
N GLU A 251 -11.47 -12.65 -2.03
CA GLU A 251 -12.75 -12.14 -1.52
C GLU A 251 -13.50 -11.29 -2.56
N GLU A 252 -13.39 -11.66 -3.86
CA GLU A 252 -14.02 -10.98 -5.01
C GLU A 252 -13.62 -9.50 -5.20
N ARG A 253 -12.57 -9.07 -4.49
CA ARG A 253 -12.09 -7.68 -4.47
C ARG A 253 -10.63 -7.59 -4.84
N GLY A 254 -9.77 -8.28 -4.09
CA GLY A 254 -8.32 -8.22 -4.20
C GLY A 254 -7.77 -9.06 -5.36
N TYR A 255 -6.66 -8.60 -5.94
CA TYR A 255 -5.93 -9.23 -7.04
C TYR A 255 -4.41 -9.05 -6.86
N ILE A 256 -3.61 -9.86 -7.56
CA ILE A 256 -2.17 -9.92 -7.31
C ILE A 256 -1.40 -8.83 -8.07
N GLY A 257 -1.79 -8.55 -9.32
CA GLY A 257 -1.17 -7.56 -10.20
C GLY A 257 0.27 -7.87 -10.66
N MET A 258 0.86 -8.96 -10.18
CA MET A 258 2.22 -9.39 -10.56
C MET A 258 2.41 -10.91 -10.39
N LYS A 259 3.55 -11.42 -10.83
CA LYS A 259 3.98 -12.78 -10.46
C LYS A 259 4.51 -12.74 -9.02
N GLN A 260 3.94 -13.55 -8.14
CA GLN A 260 4.24 -13.48 -6.70
C GLN A 260 4.67 -14.82 -6.07
N ASP A 261 5.49 -14.70 -5.01
CA ASP A 261 5.73 -15.76 -4.01
C ASP A 261 4.72 -15.66 -2.86
N TYR A 262 3.89 -16.70 -2.72
CA TYR A 262 2.82 -16.76 -1.72
C TYR A 262 3.30 -16.94 -0.28
N GLN A 263 4.61 -17.11 -0.06
CA GLN A 263 5.22 -17.20 1.29
C GLN A 263 5.79 -15.87 1.78
N GLU A 264 5.76 -14.83 0.97
CA GLU A 264 6.28 -13.52 1.36
C GLU A 264 5.43 -12.89 2.47
N GLN A 265 6.08 -12.27 3.47
CA GLN A 265 5.40 -11.66 4.62
C GLN A 265 4.44 -10.54 4.20
N SER A 266 4.83 -9.72 3.22
CA SER A 266 3.99 -8.67 2.65
C SER A 266 2.69 -9.23 2.07
N TYR A 267 2.77 -10.38 1.38
CA TYR A 267 1.61 -11.06 0.80
C TYR A 267 0.68 -11.62 1.87
N LEU A 268 1.24 -12.27 2.90
CA LEU A 268 0.44 -12.79 4.01
C LEU A 268 -0.29 -11.66 4.75
N LEU A 269 0.39 -10.53 4.98
CA LEU A 269 -0.21 -9.34 5.59
C LEU A 269 -1.33 -8.76 4.72
N TRP A 270 -1.07 -8.53 3.43
CA TRP A 270 -2.07 -8.04 2.48
C TRP A 270 -3.30 -8.94 2.43
N LYS A 271 -3.09 -10.26 2.31
CA LYS A 271 -4.17 -11.24 2.31
C LYS A 271 -5.01 -11.14 3.59
N ASN A 272 -4.37 -11.00 4.75
CA ASN A 272 -5.08 -10.82 6.03
C ASN A 272 -5.90 -9.52 6.05
N VAL A 273 -5.39 -8.42 5.49
CA VAL A 273 -6.13 -7.15 5.37
C VAL A 273 -7.38 -7.32 4.50
N ILE A 274 -7.24 -7.92 3.31
CA ILE A 274 -8.36 -8.21 2.40
C ILE A 274 -9.40 -9.11 3.06
N GLN A 275 -8.95 -10.16 3.76
CA GLN A 275 -9.85 -11.09 4.45
C GLN A 275 -10.60 -10.41 5.61
N ARG A 276 -9.93 -9.57 6.41
CA ARG A 276 -10.60 -8.79 7.47
C ARG A 276 -11.70 -7.92 6.88
N CYS A 277 -11.46 -7.26 5.76
CA CYS A 277 -12.44 -6.34 5.18
C CYS A 277 -13.61 -7.03 4.48
N TYR A 278 -13.39 -8.19 3.84
CA TYR A 278 -14.39 -8.73 2.89
C TYR A 278 -14.81 -10.19 3.14
N ASN A 279 -14.12 -10.92 4.01
CA ASN A 279 -14.47 -12.32 4.27
C ASN A 279 -15.64 -12.44 5.24
N LYS A 280 -16.82 -12.79 4.70
CA LYS A 280 -18.06 -12.96 5.48
C LYS A 280 -17.92 -13.94 6.64
N LYS A 281 -17.09 -14.99 6.52
CA LYS A 281 -16.88 -15.94 7.62
C LYS A 281 -16.10 -15.29 8.76
N ILE A 282 -15.13 -14.44 8.46
CA ILE A 282 -14.41 -13.65 9.48
C ILE A 282 -15.36 -12.73 10.22
N HIS A 283 -16.25 -12.04 9.49
CA HIS A 283 -17.20 -11.10 10.08
C HIS A 283 -18.20 -11.75 11.05
N VAL A 284 -18.45 -13.06 10.93
CA VAL A 284 -19.31 -13.79 11.88
C VAL A 284 -18.70 -13.85 13.28
N TYR A 285 -17.40 -14.14 13.39
CA TYR A 285 -16.72 -14.29 14.70
C TYR A 285 -15.87 -13.09 15.09
N LYS A 286 -15.63 -12.13 14.18
CA LYS A 286 -15.01 -10.83 14.40
C LYS A 286 -15.83 -9.70 13.75
N PRO A 287 -17.00 -9.38 14.32
CA PRO A 287 -17.92 -8.39 13.76
C PRO A 287 -17.31 -6.98 13.68
N GLU A 288 -16.29 -6.67 14.47
CA GLU A 288 -15.56 -5.39 14.45
C GLU A 288 -14.90 -5.07 13.09
N TYR A 289 -14.71 -6.08 12.23
CA TYR A 289 -14.15 -5.91 10.89
C TYR A 289 -15.20 -5.74 9.78
N LYS A 290 -16.49 -5.88 10.08
CA LYS A 290 -17.57 -5.92 9.08
C LYS A 290 -17.66 -4.66 8.22
N ASP A 291 -17.42 -3.51 8.84
CA ASP A 291 -17.52 -2.20 8.18
C ASP A 291 -16.15 -1.66 7.74
N LYS A 292 -15.13 -2.52 7.66
CA LYS A 292 -13.78 -2.13 7.26
C LYS A 292 -13.58 -2.35 5.76
N SER A 293 -12.84 -1.46 5.12
CA SER A 293 -12.56 -1.48 3.68
C SER A 293 -11.07 -1.28 3.40
N VAL A 294 -10.70 -1.42 2.13
CA VAL A 294 -9.34 -1.17 1.63
C VAL A 294 -9.45 -0.22 0.44
N CYS A 295 -8.53 0.75 0.30
CA CYS A 295 -8.52 1.62 -0.86
C CYS A 295 -8.30 0.83 -2.16
N GLU A 296 -8.79 1.36 -3.28
CA GLU A 296 -8.71 0.69 -4.58
C GLU A 296 -7.28 0.33 -4.99
N GLU A 297 -6.29 1.16 -4.65
CA GLU A 297 -4.90 0.89 -4.96
C GLU A 297 -4.36 -0.34 -4.22
N TRP A 298 -4.79 -0.57 -2.97
CA TRP A 298 -4.37 -1.72 -2.16
C TRP A 298 -5.20 -2.98 -2.39
N LEU A 299 -6.25 -2.92 -3.22
CA LEU A 299 -6.84 -4.14 -3.78
C LEU A 299 -5.85 -4.84 -4.72
N ASN A 300 -4.88 -4.12 -5.29
CA ASN A 300 -3.72 -4.69 -5.96
C ASN A 300 -2.60 -5.00 -4.95
N TYR A 301 -2.26 -6.27 -4.79
CA TYR A 301 -1.13 -6.65 -3.94
C TYR A 301 0.20 -6.03 -4.40
N ALA A 302 0.47 -5.89 -5.70
CA ALA A 302 1.72 -5.29 -6.18
C ALA A 302 1.90 -3.86 -5.67
N ASN A 303 0.83 -3.06 -5.66
CA ASN A 303 0.83 -1.71 -5.09
C ASN A 303 1.03 -1.74 -3.57
N PHE A 304 0.33 -2.64 -2.86
CA PHE A 304 0.54 -2.81 -1.42
C PHE A 304 2.00 -3.18 -1.12
N LYS A 305 2.60 -4.05 -1.93
CA LYS A 305 4.01 -4.47 -1.78
C LYS A 305 4.97 -3.30 -1.97
N LEU A 306 4.73 -2.41 -2.94
CA LEU A 306 5.55 -1.20 -3.10
C LEU A 306 5.55 -0.34 -1.83
N TRP A 307 4.37 -0.12 -1.24
CA TRP A 307 4.26 0.60 0.03
C TRP A 307 4.90 -0.17 1.19
N TYR A 308 4.66 -1.48 1.27
CA TYR A 308 5.26 -2.34 2.29
C TYR A 308 6.79 -2.28 2.25
N ASP A 309 7.40 -2.44 1.08
CA ASP A 309 8.86 -2.47 0.92
C ASP A 309 9.49 -1.11 1.27
N GLU A 310 8.77 0.01 1.08
CA GLU A 310 9.23 1.34 1.46
C GLU A 310 9.11 1.59 2.99
N HIS A 311 8.05 1.10 3.63
CA HIS A 311 7.69 1.49 4.99
C HIS A 311 7.95 0.43 6.06
N PHE A 312 8.04 -0.85 5.71
CA PHE A 312 8.25 -1.93 6.66
C PHE A 312 9.69 -1.97 7.16
N ILE A 313 9.86 -1.89 8.47
CA ILE A 313 11.14 -2.03 9.15
C ILE A 313 11.00 -3.14 10.17
N SER A 314 11.78 -4.21 10.00
CA SER A 314 11.85 -5.28 10.99
C SER A 314 12.41 -4.75 12.31
N ALA A 315 11.70 -4.98 13.41
CA ALA A 315 12.22 -4.75 14.76
C ALA A 315 12.73 -6.08 15.34
N LYS A 316 13.95 -6.06 15.92
CA LYS A 316 14.53 -7.23 16.57
C LYS A 316 13.65 -7.62 17.76
N ASN A 317 13.28 -8.90 17.85
CA ASN A 317 12.48 -9.50 18.92
C ASN A 317 11.08 -8.88 19.13
N ASN A 318 10.57 -8.14 18.14
CA ASN A 318 9.33 -7.42 18.25
C ASN A 318 8.46 -7.69 17.03
N GLN A 319 7.17 -7.98 17.27
CA GLN A 319 6.17 -8.04 16.21
C GLN A 319 5.87 -6.62 15.72
N ILE A 320 5.71 -6.48 14.40
CA ILE A 320 5.29 -5.24 13.74
C ILE A 320 3.86 -5.43 13.26
N ASP A 321 2.99 -4.49 13.62
CA ASP A 321 1.60 -4.45 13.20
C ASP A 321 1.37 -3.32 12.19
N LEU A 322 0.47 -3.58 11.23
CA LEU A 322 -0.09 -2.55 10.37
C LEU A 322 -1.31 -1.97 11.07
N ASP A 323 -1.15 -0.77 11.61
CA ASP A 323 -2.26 -0.02 12.20
C ASP A 323 -2.95 0.85 11.14
N LYS A 324 -4.25 1.11 11.29
CA LYS A 324 -5.05 1.95 10.38
C LYS A 324 -5.70 3.15 11.07
N ASP A 325 -5.62 3.19 12.41
CA ASP A 325 -6.45 4.09 13.23
C ASP A 325 -5.61 5.22 13.82
N LEU A 326 -4.31 5.05 14.02
CA LEU A 326 -3.42 6.04 14.63
C LEU A 326 -3.40 7.34 13.81
N LEU A 327 -3.19 7.25 12.49
CA LEU A 327 -3.12 8.44 11.64
C LEU A 327 -4.49 9.12 11.48
N VAL A 328 -5.58 8.35 11.59
CA VAL A 328 -6.96 8.82 11.46
C VAL A 328 -7.84 8.06 12.44
N GLN A 329 -8.09 8.67 13.60
CA GLN A 329 -8.91 8.05 14.64
C GLN A 329 -10.35 7.78 14.15
N GLY A 330 -10.87 6.58 14.46
CA GLY A 330 -12.20 6.15 14.02
C GLY A 330 -12.28 5.68 12.56
N ASN A 331 -11.14 5.57 11.87
CA ASN A 331 -11.09 5.17 10.48
C ASN A 331 -11.59 3.73 10.23
N THR A 332 -12.12 3.52 9.02
CA THR A 332 -12.61 2.22 8.55
C THR A 332 -11.82 1.69 7.35
N ASN A 333 -10.99 2.51 6.72
CA ASN A 333 -10.36 2.18 5.45
C ASN A 333 -8.85 1.98 5.56
N TYR A 334 -8.33 0.82 5.15
CA TYR A 334 -6.89 0.59 5.00
C TYR A 334 -6.35 1.26 3.73
N SER A 335 -5.36 2.13 3.87
CA SER A 335 -4.72 2.85 2.75
C SER A 335 -3.33 3.38 3.13
N PRO A 336 -2.47 3.75 2.17
CA PRO A 336 -1.23 4.47 2.45
C PRO A 336 -1.41 5.73 3.29
N GLU A 337 -2.59 6.35 3.20
CA GLU A 337 -2.94 7.61 3.84
C GLU A 337 -3.58 7.45 5.24
N THR A 338 -3.83 6.21 5.67
CA THR A 338 -4.43 5.92 6.98
C THR A 338 -3.62 4.92 7.79
N CYS A 339 -2.74 4.15 7.13
CA CYS A 339 -1.98 3.11 7.77
C CYS A 339 -0.53 3.49 8.08
N VAL A 340 0.00 2.89 9.15
CA VAL A 340 1.41 2.99 9.52
C VAL A 340 1.86 1.71 10.23
N PHE A 341 3.14 1.37 10.10
CA PHE A 341 3.73 0.26 10.86
C PHE A 341 4.15 0.71 12.25
N LEU A 342 3.74 -0.06 13.25
CA LEU A 342 4.09 0.15 14.65
C LEU A 342 4.59 -1.16 15.27
N VAL A 343 5.39 -1.05 16.32
CA VAL A 343 5.66 -2.21 17.15
C VAL A 343 4.37 -2.61 17.89
N HIS A 344 4.12 -3.90 18.05
CA HIS A 344 2.89 -4.44 18.65
C HIS A 344 2.50 -3.74 19.96
N TYR A 345 3.44 -3.53 20.89
CA TYR A 345 3.12 -2.87 22.16
C TYR A 345 2.69 -1.41 22.00
N GLN A 346 3.13 -0.73 20.94
CA GLN A 346 2.73 0.64 20.62
C GLN A 346 1.31 0.65 20.07
N ASN A 347 1.01 -0.26 19.14
CA ASN A 347 -0.32 -0.43 18.56
C ASN A 347 -1.39 -0.74 19.64
N LEU A 348 -1.06 -1.64 20.58
CA LEU A 348 -1.93 -1.98 21.71
C LEU A 348 -2.34 -0.80 22.62
N MET A 349 -1.63 0.34 22.55
CA MET A 349 -2.01 1.52 23.33
C MET A 349 -3.25 2.22 22.79
N PHE A 350 -3.55 2.00 21.50
CA PHE A 350 -4.65 2.63 20.77
C PHE A 350 -5.81 1.64 20.54
N GLU A 351 -5.58 0.34 20.76
CA GLU A 351 -6.64 -0.68 20.78
C GLU A 351 -7.42 -0.60 22.11
N GLY A 352 -8.59 0.05 22.08
CA GLY A 352 -9.45 0.24 23.25
C GLY A 352 -9.86 -1.07 23.94
N LYS A 353 -10.01 -1.00 25.28
CA LYS A 353 -10.58 -1.99 26.25
C LYS A 353 -9.64 -2.67 27.24
N ARG A 354 -8.33 -2.37 27.31
CA ARG A 354 -7.44 -2.94 28.36
C ARG A 354 -7.01 -1.91 29.40
N GLY A 355 -7.61 -2.00 30.59
CA GLY A 355 -7.37 -1.10 31.72
C GLY A 355 -8.08 0.25 31.58
N ASN A 356 -7.96 1.12 32.58
CA ASN A 356 -8.50 2.48 32.57
C ASN A 356 -10.04 2.57 32.68
N CYS A 357 -10.68 1.58 33.31
CA CYS A 357 -12.13 1.61 33.52
C CYS A 357 -12.49 2.33 34.82
N VAL A 358 -13.55 3.15 34.75
CA VAL A 358 -14.18 3.76 35.92
C VAL A 358 -15.23 2.79 36.46
N TYR A 359 -15.16 2.48 37.74
CA TYR A 359 -16.06 1.57 38.44
C TYR A 359 -16.85 2.32 39.50
N VAL A 360 -18.11 1.93 39.70
CA VAL A 360 -18.94 2.44 40.80
C VAL A 360 -18.70 1.59 42.04
N ASN A 361 -18.34 2.23 43.15
CA ASN A 361 -18.14 1.60 44.44
C ASN A 361 -19.47 1.46 45.20
N LYS A 362 -19.52 0.61 46.22
CA LYS A 362 -20.74 0.36 47.03
C LYS A 362 -21.25 1.60 47.78
N ASP A 363 -20.38 2.55 48.07
CA ASP A 363 -20.67 3.81 48.75
C ASP A 363 -21.11 4.93 47.80
N GLY A 364 -21.26 4.64 46.50
CA GLY A 364 -21.63 5.61 45.47
C GLY A 364 -20.45 6.43 44.90
N THR A 365 -19.22 6.21 45.40
CA THR A 365 -18.02 6.83 44.83
C THR A 365 -17.52 6.07 43.60
N PHE A 366 -16.57 6.64 42.87
CA PHE A 366 -15.99 6.03 41.67
C PHE A 366 -14.54 5.64 41.89
N SER A 367 -14.07 4.51 41.36
CA SER A 367 -12.66 4.10 41.41
C SER A 367 -12.14 3.72 40.03
N VAL A 368 -10.83 3.89 39.83
CA VAL A 368 -10.15 3.54 38.59
C VAL A 368 -9.44 2.20 38.76
N ASP A 369 -9.64 1.28 37.81
CA ASP A 369 -9.06 -0.08 37.82
C ASP A 369 -9.40 -0.91 39.07
N GLY A 370 -10.52 -0.61 39.75
CA GLY A 370 -10.93 -1.29 40.98
C GLY A 370 -9.98 -1.07 42.18
N LYS A 371 -9.04 -0.12 42.09
CA LYS A 371 -8.13 0.22 43.18
C LYS A 371 -8.78 1.26 44.10
N LYS A 372 -9.11 0.85 45.33
CA LYS A 372 -9.76 1.70 46.35
C LYS A 372 -8.95 2.93 46.76
N ASN A 373 -7.63 2.95 46.54
CA ASN A 373 -6.76 4.03 47.02
C ASN A 373 -6.99 5.36 46.28
N ASN A 374 -7.71 5.36 45.15
CA ASN A 374 -8.11 6.55 44.41
C ASN A 374 -9.64 6.53 44.20
N SER A 375 -10.42 6.92 45.22
CA SER A 375 -11.86 7.09 45.09
C SER A 375 -12.20 8.55 44.74
N TYR A 376 -13.06 8.75 43.74
CA TYR A 376 -13.51 10.04 43.24
C TYR A 376 -14.98 10.26 43.58
N LYS A 377 -15.41 11.50 43.76
CA LYS A 377 -16.79 11.82 44.13
C LYS A 377 -17.73 11.74 42.93
N THR A 378 -17.22 12.06 41.74
CA THR A 378 -17.99 12.05 40.49
C THR A 378 -17.37 11.13 39.44
N TYR A 379 -18.19 10.70 38.48
CA TYR A 379 -17.73 9.93 37.33
C TYR A 379 -16.76 10.75 36.48
N GLU A 380 -17.07 12.03 36.28
CA GLU A 380 -16.26 12.97 35.50
C GLU A 380 -14.85 13.16 36.07
N GLU A 381 -14.71 13.27 37.40
CA GLU A 381 -13.40 13.34 38.06
C GLU A 381 -12.57 12.06 37.83
N ALA A 382 -13.21 10.89 37.95
CA ALA A 382 -12.53 9.61 37.72
C ALA A 382 -12.14 9.45 36.24
N LEU A 383 -13.03 9.85 35.32
CA LEU A 383 -12.78 9.80 33.88
C LEU A 383 -11.64 10.76 33.49
N GLU A 384 -11.63 11.98 34.03
CA GLU A 384 -10.57 12.95 33.74
C GLU A 384 -9.21 12.45 34.22
N PHE A 385 -9.13 11.88 35.42
CA PHE A 385 -7.90 11.24 35.90
C PHE A 385 -7.40 10.16 34.94
N VAL A 386 -8.29 9.33 34.42
CA VAL A 386 -7.94 8.29 33.46
C VAL A 386 -7.43 8.88 32.14
N ILE A 387 -8.11 9.90 31.63
CA ILE A 387 -7.73 10.60 30.39
C ILE A 387 -6.31 11.16 30.54
N VAL A 388 -6.05 11.94 31.60
CA VAL A 388 -4.74 12.53 31.87
C VAL A 388 -3.66 11.45 31.98
N ARG A 389 -3.90 10.39 32.76
CA ARG A 389 -2.94 9.29 32.91
C ARG A 389 -2.62 8.61 31.58
N GLN A 390 -3.60 8.48 30.69
CA GLN A 390 -3.39 7.88 29.38
C GLN A 390 -2.64 8.83 28.43
N ILE A 391 -2.93 10.14 28.47
CA ILE A 391 -2.18 11.17 27.74
C ILE A 391 -0.70 11.12 28.14
N GLU A 392 -0.39 11.21 29.44
CA GLU A 392 0.99 11.17 29.96
C GLU A 392 1.73 9.89 29.53
N LYS A 393 1.03 8.75 29.52
CA LYS A 393 1.59 7.47 29.06
C LYS A 393 1.90 7.50 27.56
N ILE A 394 0.98 7.99 26.73
CA ILE A 394 1.17 8.11 25.28
C ILE A 394 2.33 9.06 24.98
N GLU A 395 2.36 10.23 25.60
CA GLU A 395 3.44 11.22 25.45
C GLU A 395 4.81 10.64 25.85
N SER A 396 4.89 9.99 27.02
CA SER A 396 6.12 9.34 27.49
C SER A 396 6.64 8.30 26.49
N ILE A 397 5.76 7.54 25.85
CA ILE A 397 6.14 6.53 24.86
C ILE A 397 6.47 7.18 23.52
N ALA A 398 5.73 8.21 23.10
CA ALA A 398 6.02 8.97 21.89
C ALA A 398 7.42 9.59 21.94
N GLU A 399 7.80 10.22 23.07
CA GLU A 399 9.14 10.79 23.25
C GLU A 399 10.24 9.73 23.21
N LYS A 400 10.02 8.55 23.81
CA LYS A 400 10.98 7.43 23.73
C LYS A 400 11.12 6.88 22.31
N CYS A 401 10.08 6.98 21.49
CA CYS A 401 10.05 6.50 20.12
C CYS A 401 10.44 7.58 19.09
N LYS A 402 10.70 8.80 19.54
CA LYS A 402 11.01 9.93 18.65
C LYS A 402 12.22 9.62 17.79
N GLY A 403 12.01 9.65 16.47
CA GLY A 403 13.02 9.31 15.48
C GLY A 403 13.22 7.81 15.24
N THR A 404 12.62 6.90 15.99
CA THR A 404 12.64 5.44 15.69
C THR A 404 11.37 4.98 14.97
N ILE A 405 10.31 5.79 15.02
CA ILE A 405 9.09 5.65 14.21
C ILE A 405 9.00 6.81 13.19
N PRO A 406 8.20 6.67 12.12
CA PRO A 406 7.93 7.78 11.21
C PRO A 406 7.40 9.01 11.95
N MET A 407 7.80 10.20 11.51
CA MET A 407 7.35 11.46 12.13
C MET A 407 5.82 11.59 12.14
N CYS A 408 5.14 11.11 11.09
CA CYS A 408 3.69 11.13 11.05
C CYS A 408 3.04 10.27 12.16
N ALA A 409 3.67 9.16 12.55
CA ALA A 409 3.21 8.36 13.68
C ALA A 409 3.46 9.08 15.00
N TYR A 410 4.66 9.64 15.21
CA TYR A 410 4.97 10.43 16.41
C TYR A 410 4.01 11.60 16.60
N GLU A 411 3.76 12.39 15.56
CA GLU A 411 2.79 13.50 15.58
C GLU A 411 1.37 12.99 15.87
N ALA A 412 0.97 11.86 15.28
CA ALA A 412 -0.35 11.29 15.51
C ALA A 412 -0.53 10.78 16.96
N MET A 413 0.53 10.22 17.57
CA MET A 413 0.50 9.83 18.98
C MET A 413 0.27 11.04 19.90
N LEU A 414 0.99 12.15 19.66
CA LEU A 414 0.85 13.36 20.46
C LEU A 414 -0.50 14.07 20.28
N ASN A 415 -1.11 13.93 19.11
CA ASN A 415 -2.42 14.53 18.80
C ASN A 415 -3.60 13.57 19.04
N TRP A 416 -3.36 12.41 19.66
CA TRP A 416 -4.40 11.40 19.87
C TRP A 416 -5.46 11.91 20.84
N ASP A 417 -6.73 11.92 20.43
CA ASP A 417 -7.84 12.32 21.28
C ASP A 417 -8.26 11.14 22.17
N VAL A 418 -7.64 11.07 23.35
CA VAL A 418 -7.92 10.04 24.36
C VAL A 418 -9.39 10.06 24.79
N ARG A 419 -9.99 11.24 24.91
CA ARG A 419 -11.39 11.36 25.35
C ARG A 419 -12.33 10.76 24.31
N LEU A 420 -12.11 11.08 23.03
CA LEU A 420 -12.86 10.46 21.92
C LEU A 420 -12.67 8.94 21.88
N ALA A 421 -11.46 8.43 22.14
CA ALA A 421 -11.17 6.99 22.14
C ALA A 421 -11.81 6.22 23.29
N MET A 422 -12.11 6.90 24.41
CA MET A 422 -12.72 6.29 25.59
C MET A 422 -14.25 6.36 25.58
N CYS A 423 -14.83 7.36 24.92
CA CYS A 423 -16.27 7.57 24.88
C CYS A 423 -16.96 7.01 23.63
N GLY A 424 -16.20 6.55 22.62
CA GLY A 424 -16.69 5.87 21.42
C GLY A 424 -16.49 4.37 21.49
#